data_AF-A0A450XXP4-F1
#
_entry.id   AF-A0A450XXP4-F1
#
_cell.length_a   1.000
_cell.length_b   1.000
_cell.length_c   1.000
_cell.angle_alpha   90.00
_cell.angle_beta   90.00
_cell.angle_gamma   90.00
#
_symmetry.space_group_name_H-M   'P 1'
#
loop_
_entity.id
_entity.type
_entity.pdbx_description
1 polymer ?
#
loop_
_entity_poly.entity_id
_entity_poly.type
_entity_poly.pdbx_seq_one_letter_code
_entity_poly.pdbx_strand_id
1 'polypeptide(L)'
;MKTVYVETSIISYLVARPSRDIIAAGHQQITHEWWATERNDFSLYVSALVLREASGGDPVAASTRLQWLQGIPVVAITPKVEALSEHLILRSASRKSRGRRIAHSDRRISSTWFSAYLELQAHRERHPASTH
;
A
#
# COMPACT_ATOMS: atom_id res chain seq x y z
N MET A 1 -14.33 4.57 -13.80
CA MET A 1 -13.58 3.48 -13.13
C MET A 1 -12.46 4.13 -12.33
N LYS A 2 -12.30 3.81 -11.05
CA LYS A 2 -11.27 4.42 -10.18
C LYS A 2 -9.97 3.63 -10.30
N THR A 3 -8.84 4.30 -10.08
CA THR A 3 -7.51 3.68 -10.15
C THR A 3 -6.93 3.51 -8.75
N VAL A 4 -6.36 2.34 -8.45
CA VAL A 4 -5.71 2.04 -7.17
C VAL A 4 -4.30 1.51 -7.43
N TYR A 5 -3.36 2.00 -6.63
CA TYR A 5 -1.99 1.49 -6.60
C TYR A 5 -1.85 0.45 -5.48
N VAL A 6 -1.25 -0.69 -5.79
CA VAL A 6 -1.08 -1.81 -4.85
C VAL A 6 0.38 -1.85 -4.36
N GLU A 7 0.55 -1.71 -3.05
CA GLU A 7 1.85 -1.81 -2.38
C GLU A 7 2.22 -3.27 -2.06
N THR A 8 3.52 -3.53 -1.83
CA THR A 8 4.04 -4.86 -1.48
C THR A 8 3.40 -5.44 -0.22
N SER A 9 3.02 -4.61 0.75
CA SER A 9 2.40 -5.07 2.00
C SER A 9 1.03 -5.69 1.79
N ILE A 10 0.23 -5.16 0.85
CA ILE A 10 -1.08 -5.73 0.50
C ILE A 10 -0.90 -7.17 0.03
N ILE A 11 0.05 -7.39 -0.88
CA ILE A 11 0.37 -8.73 -1.38
C ILE A 11 0.92 -9.62 -0.26
N SER A 12 1.73 -9.05 0.63
CA SER A 12 2.27 -9.79 1.79
C SER A 12 1.17 -10.25 2.74
N TYR A 13 0.15 -9.41 2.99
CA TYR A 13 -0.99 -9.79 3.81
C TYR A 13 -1.87 -10.86 3.16
N LEU A 14 -2.04 -10.84 1.82
CA LEU A 14 -2.80 -11.87 1.09
C LEU A 14 -2.17 -13.27 1.17
N VAL A 15 -0.83 -13.35 1.18
CA VAL A 15 -0.13 -14.65 1.15
C VAL A 15 0.33 -15.12 2.53
N ALA A 16 0.38 -14.23 3.51
CA ALA A 16 0.88 -14.56 4.82
C ALA A 16 -0.06 -15.53 5.53
N ARG A 17 0.52 -16.44 6.33
CA ARG A 17 -0.26 -17.30 7.21
C ARG A 17 -1.06 -16.44 8.19
N PRO A 18 -2.25 -16.88 8.63
CA PRO A 18 -3.03 -16.17 9.63
C PRO A 18 -2.16 -15.79 10.84
N SER A 19 -2.10 -14.50 11.13
CA SER A 19 -1.32 -13.97 12.24
C SER A 19 -2.05 -14.16 13.57
N ARG A 20 -1.29 -14.38 14.65
CA ARG A 20 -1.81 -14.32 16.03
C ARG A 20 -1.77 -12.91 16.62
N ASP A 21 -1.01 -12.01 16.00
CA ASP A 21 -1.02 -10.60 16.34
C ASP A 21 -2.32 -9.97 15.82
N ILE A 22 -3.10 -9.38 16.71
CA ILE A 22 -4.45 -8.87 16.42
C ILE A 22 -4.41 -7.78 15.34
N ILE A 23 -3.38 -6.93 15.33
CA ILE A 23 -3.27 -5.83 14.37
C ILE A 23 -2.96 -6.41 12.98
N ALA A 24 -1.99 -7.31 12.89
CA ALA A 24 -1.65 -7.98 11.64
C ALA A 24 -2.80 -8.84 11.11
N ALA A 25 -3.52 -9.55 11.99
CA ALA A 25 -4.70 -10.33 11.64
C ALA A 25 -5.81 -9.45 11.08
N GLY A 26 -6.04 -8.28 11.68
CA GLY A 26 -6.97 -7.28 11.15
C GLY A 26 -6.60 -6.81 9.75
N HIS A 27 -5.33 -6.47 9.50
CA HIS A 27 -4.88 -6.11 8.16
C HIS A 27 -5.06 -7.24 7.14
N GLN A 28 -4.77 -8.48 7.52
CA GLN A 28 -4.99 -9.66 6.66
C GLN A 28 -6.47 -9.78 6.30
N GLN A 29 -7.36 -9.75 7.29
CA GLN A 29 -8.79 -9.90 7.08
C GLN A 29 -9.31 -8.85 6.10
N ILE A 30 -8.98 -7.58 6.33
CA ILE A 30 -9.52 -6.50 5.51
C ILE A 30 -8.91 -6.54 4.10
N THR A 31 -7.63 -6.90 3.99
CA THR A 31 -6.99 -7.07 2.68
C THR A 31 -7.67 -8.19 1.88
N HIS A 32 -7.97 -9.32 2.52
CA HIS A 32 -8.68 -10.44 1.88
C HIS A 32 -10.09 -10.05 1.46
N GLU A 33 -10.83 -9.36 2.33
CA GLU A 33 -12.19 -8.92 2.05
C GLU A 33 -12.23 -7.99 0.84
N TRP A 34 -11.46 -6.90 0.88
CA TRP A 34 -11.39 -5.94 -0.24
C TRP A 34 -10.95 -6.61 -1.55
N TRP A 35 -9.98 -7.53 -1.49
CA TRP A 35 -9.52 -8.24 -2.67
C TRP A 35 -10.59 -9.16 -3.26
N ALA A 36 -11.46 -9.74 -2.42
CA ALA A 36 -12.53 -10.61 -2.87
C ALA A 36 -13.73 -9.83 -3.41
N THR A 37 -14.09 -8.71 -2.79
CA THR A 37 -15.38 -8.03 -3.04
C THR A 37 -15.25 -6.82 -3.94
N GLU A 38 -14.20 -6.02 -3.79
CA GLU A 38 -14.14 -4.67 -4.37
C GLU A 38 -13.11 -4.53 -5.49
N ARG A 39 -12.07 -5.35 -5.53
CA ARG A 39 -10.92 -5.13 -6.45
C ARG A 39 -11.31 -4.97 -7.92
N ASN A 40 -12.41 -5.58 -8.35
CA ASN A 40 -12.86 -5.59 -9.73
C ASN A 40 -13.48 -4.24 -10.16
N ASP A 41 -13.84 -3.39 -9.20
CA ASP A 41 -14.35 -2.04 -9.46
C ASP A 41 -13.23 -1.02 -9.73
N PHE A 42 -11.97 -1.47 -9.63
CA PHE A 42 -10.78 -0.65 -9.75
C PHE A 42 -9.84 -1.14 -10.86
N SER A 43 -9.18 -0.19 -11.52
CA SER A 43 -7.99 -0.49 -12.32
C SER A 43 -6.78 -0.52 -11.39
N LEU A 44 -6.21 -1.70 -11.19
CA LEU A 44 -5.06 -1.91 -10.30
C LEU A 44 -3.75 -1.66 -11.03
N TYR A 45 -2.77 -1.09 -10.33
CA TYR A 45 -1.41 -0.88 -10.84
C TYR A 45 -0.38 -1.13 -9.74
N VAL A 46 0.84 -1.53 -10.14
CA VAL A 46 2.00 -1.68 -9.25
C VAL A 46 3.23 -0.98 -9.81
N SER A 47 4.29 -0.81 -9.03
CA SER A 47 5.59 -0.35 -9.55
C SER A 47 6.56 -1.52 -9.74
N ALA A 48 7.64 -1.27 -10.48
CA ALA A 48 8.77 -2.20 -10.57
C ALA A 48 9.43 -2.47 -9.21
N LEU A 49 9.32 -1.53 -8.25
CA LEU A 49 9.80 -1.73 -6.89
C LEU A 49 8.97 -2.79 -6.18
N VAL A 50 7.64 -2.75 -6.32
CA VAL A 50 6.75 -3.76 -5.72
C VAL A 50 7.07 -5.17 -6.24
N LEU A 51 7.32 -5.31 -7.55
CA LEU A 51 7.77 -6.58 -8.13
C LEU A 51 9.11 -7.05 -7.53
N ARG A 52 10.07 -6.13 -7.38
CA ARG A 52 11.38 -6.43 -6.79
C ARG A 52 11.24 -6.91 -5.35
N GLU A 53 10.48 -6.19 -4.53
CA GLU A 53 10.28 -6.55 -3.12
C GLU A 53 9.48 -7.87 -2.97
N ALA A 54 8.47 -8.07 -3.82
CA ALA A 54 7.71 -9.31 -3.88
C ALA A 54 8.57 -10.53 -4.25
N SER A 55 9.64 -10.33 -5.03
CA SER A 55 10.56 -11.40 -5.43
C SER A 55 11.62 -11.78 -4.38
N GLY A 56 11.82 -10.97 -3.34
CA GLY A 56 12.89 -11.21 -2.35
C GLY A 56 12.47 -12.15 -1.21
N GLY A 57 13.40 -12.85 -0.56
CA GLY A 57 13.13 -13.72 0.59
C GLY A 57 12.98 -15.19 0.22
N ASP A 58 12.11 -15.92 0.93
CA ASP A 58 11.87 -17.35 0.69
C ASP A 58 11.34 -17.60 -0.74
N PRO A 59 11.92 -18.52 -1.53
CA PRO A 59 11.54 -18.73 -2.94
C PRO A 59 10.07 -19.14 -3.13
N VAL A 60 9.51 -19.95 -2.23
CA VAL A 60 8.11 -20.40 -2.33
C VAL A 60 7.19 -19.22 -2.06
N ALA A 61 7.43 -18.47 -0.98
CA ALA A 61 6.66 -17.28 -0.66
C ALA A 61 6.80 -16.17 -1.72
N ALA A 62 7.98 -15.99 -2.31
CA ALA A 62 8.21 -15.07 -3.42
C ALA A 62 7.41 -15.47 -4.66
N SER A 63 7.45 -16.74 -5.05
CA SER A 63 6.66 -17.27 -6.17
C SER A 63 5.16 -17.01 -5.96
N THR A 64 4.62 -17.29 -4.77
CA THR A 64 3.21 -17.03 -4.45
C THR A 64 2.88 -15.55 -4.57
N ARG A 65 3.70 -14.64 -4.02
CA ARG A 65 3.46 -13.19 -4.13
C ARG A 65 3.46 -12.72 -5.58
N LEU A 66 4.40 -13.22 -6.39
CA LEU A 66 4.46 -12.87 -7.81
C LEU A 66 3.25 -13.39 -8.58
N GLN A 67 2.69 -14.55 -8.22
CA GLN A 67 1.44 -15.04 -8.82
C GLN A 67 0.26 -14.09 -8.58
N TRP A 68 0.12 -13.53 -7.37
CA TRP A 68 -0.92 -12.53 -7.08
C TRP A 68 -0.77 -11.21 -7.85
N LEU A 69 0.45 -10.92 -8.31
CA LEU A 69 0.76 -9.73 -9.11
C LEU A 69 0.64 -9.96 -10.62
N GLN A 70 0.40 -11.20 -11.06
CA GLN A 70 0.26 -11.51 -12.48
C GLN A 70 -0.94 -10.77 -13.09
N GLY A 71 -0.72 -10.17 -14.26
CA GLY A 71 -1.74 -9.42 -14.99
C GLY A 71 -2.01 -8.01 -14.46
N ILE A 72 -1.39 -7.58 -13.35
CA ILE A 72 -1.49 -6.20 -12.88
C ILE A 72 -0.46 -5.33 -13.62
N PRO A 73 -0.88 -4.27 -14.34
CA PRO A 73 0.03 -3.40 -15.07
C PRO A 73 1.05 -2.71 -14.16
N VAL A 74 2.29 -2.63 -14.65
CA VAL A 74 3.37 -1.91 -13.98
C VAL A 74 3.35 -0.45 -14.44
N VAL A 75 3.26 0.49 -13.50
CA VAL A 75 3.37 1.92 -13.78
C VAL A 75 4.80 2.21 -14.24
N ALA A 76 4.92 2.76 -15.45
CA ALA A 76 6.19 3.27 -15.94
C ALA A 76 6.64 4.47 -15.10
N ILE A 77 7.88 4.44 -14.62
CA ILE A 77 8.51 5.63 -14.07
C ILE A 77 8.74 6.58 -15.25
N THR A 78 7.94 7.65 -15.31
CA THR A 78 8.13 8.70 -16.30
C THR A 78 9.01 9.80 -15.70
N PRO A 79 9.76 10.57 -16.52
CA PRO A 79 10.54 11.71 -16.03
C PRO A 79 9.71 12.71 -15.21
N LYS A 80 8.42 12.82 -15.49
CA LYS A 80 7.47 13.67 -14.74
C LYS A 80 7.20 13.14 -13.32
N VAL A 81 7.10 11.82 -13.15
CA VAL A 81 6.93 11.17 -11.84
C VAL A 81 8.20 11.27 -11.01
N GLU A 82 9.36 11.16 -11.65
CA GLU A 82 10.67 11.34 -11.02
C GLU A 82 10.86 12.78 -10.52
N ALA A 83 10.61 13.78 -11.38
CA ALA A 83 10.68 15.19 -11.00
C ALA A 83 9.69 15.59 -9.88
N LEU A 84 8.51 14.94 -9.83
CA LEU A 84 7.56 15.12 -8.72
C LEU A 84 8.09 14.50 -7.43
N SER A 85 8.65 13.29 -7.50
CA SER A 85 9.27 12.60 -6.37
C SER A 85 10.40 13.43 -5.77
N GLU A 86 11.28 13.98 -6.61
CA GLU A 86 12.37 14.88 -6.21
C GLU A 86 11.84 16.12 -5.48
N HIS A 87 10.82 16.79 -6.04
CA HIS A 87 10.18 17.94 -5.40
C HIS A 87 9.59 17.61 -4.02
N LEU A 88 8.94 16.45 -3.88
CA LEU A 88 8.38 16.00 -2.62
C LEU A 88 9.46 15.68 -1.58
N ILE A 89 10.56 15.03 -1.99
CA ILE A 89 11.71 14.74 -1.13
C ILE A 89 12.34 16.05 -0.64
N LEU A 90 12.64 16.99 -1.53
CA LEU A 90 13.21 18.30 -1.20
C LEU A 90 12.32 19.08 -0.21
N ARG A 91 10.99 19.06 -0.42
CA ARG A 91 10.03 19.70 0.48
C ARG A 91 9.89 18.98 1.83
N SER A 92 10.12 17.68 1.88
CA SER A 92 10.14 16.92 3.13
C SER A 92 11.42 17.16 3.93
N ALA A 93 12.55 17.36 3.24
CA ALA A 93 13.84 17.66 3.84
C ALA A 93 13.86 19.04 4.53
N SER A 94 13.17 20.03 3.96
CA SER A 94 13.05 21.37 4.58
C SER A 94 12.24 21.39 5.88
N ARG A 95 11.47 20.32 6.20
CA ARG A 95 10.77 20.18 7.49
C ARG A 95 11.65 19.58 8.60
N LYS A 96 12.87 19.10 8.32
CA LYS A 96 13.73 18.43 9.31
C LYS A 96 14.66 19.35 10.14
N SER A 97 14.67 20.66 9.91
CA SER A 97 15.53 21.60 10.66
C SER A 97 14.87 22.15 11.94
N ARG A 98 14.47 21.28 12.87
CA ARG A 98 14.24 21.63 14.28
C ARG A 98 14.29 20.37 15.17
N GLY A 99 15.33 20.27 16.00
CA GLY A 99 15.34 19.49 17.24
C GLY A 99 15.83 18.03 17.16
N ARG A 100 17.05 17.81 17.67
CA ARG A 100 17.76 16.55 17.90
C ARG A 100 16.92 15.50 18.67
N ARG A 101 16.79 14.27 18.14
CA ARG A 101 16.49 13.04 18.91
C ARG A 101 16.99 11.78 18.18
N ILE A 102 17.48 10.83 18.98
CA ILE A 102 18.14 9.57 18.63
C ILE A 102 17.31 8.77 17.62
N ALA A 103 17.89 8.42 16.47
CA ALA A 103 17.19 7.81 15.34
C ALA A 103 17.31 6.28 15.36
N HIS A 104 16.30 5.61 15.91
CA HIS A 104 15.87 4.28 15.46
C HIS A 104 14.41 4.38 15.02
N SER A 105 14.14 5.21 14.01
CA SER A 105 12.82 5.28 13.37
C SER A 105 13.01 5.27 11.86
N ASP A 106 13.18 4.06 11.36
CA ASP A 106 12.93 3.69 9.98
C ASP A 106 11.49 4.12 9.63
N ARG A 107 11.34 5.21 8.86
CA ARG A 107 10.05 5.65 8.32
C ARG A 107 9.67 4.73 7.16
N ARG A 108 9.43 3.45 7.44
CA ARG A 108 8.69 2.57 6.52
C ARG A 108 7.21 2.83 6.70
N ILE A 109 6.67 3.61 5.78
CA ILE A 109 5.24 3.81 5.64
C ILE A 109 4.70 2.58 4.92
N SER A 110 3.97 1.70 5.61
CA SER A 110 3.44 0.47 4.97
C SER A 110 2.15 -0.13 5.58
N SER A 111 1.54 0.48 6.60
CA SER A 111 0.26 0.03 7.17
C SER A 111 -0.75 1.16 7.39
N THR A 112 -0.27 2.39 7.62
CA THR A 112 -1.11 3.53 8.01
C THR A 112 -2.07 4.00 6.92
N TRP A 113 -1.75 3.80 5.64
CA TRP A 113 -2.62 4.21 4.53
C TRP A 113 -3.81 3.28 4.32
N PHE A 114 -3.68 1.99 4.59
CA PHE A 114 -4.80 1.05 4.46
C PHE A 114 -5.80 1.26 5.60
N SER A 115 -5.32 1.42 6.84
CA SER A 115 -6.18 1.81 7.98
C SER A 115 -6.86 3.16 7.75
N ALA A 116 -6.14 4.17 7.23
CA ALA A 116 -6.74 5.48 6.92
C ALA A 116 -7.76 5.40 5.77
N TYR A 117 -7.52 4.57 4.75
CA TYR A 117 -8.47 4.36 3.64
C TYR A 117 -9.76 3.70 4.13
N LEU A 118 -9.66 2.72 5.02
CA LEU A 118 -10.81 2.03 5.60
C LEU A 118 -11.57 2.88 6.62
N GLU A 119 -10.88 3.68 7.44
CA GLU A 119 -11.51 4.69 8.29
C GLU A 119 -12.27 5.73 7.44
N LEU A 120 -11.71 6.14 6.31
CA LEU A 120 -12.37 7.06 5.38
C LEU A 120 -13.60 6.44 4.70
N GLN A 121 -13.55 5.15 4.33
CA GLN A 121 -14.69 4.44 3.75
C GLN A 121 -15.78 4.16 4.79
N ALA A 122 -15.42 3.70 5.99
CA ALA A 122 -16.35 3.52 7.10
C ALA A 122 -16.97 4.85 7.59
N HIS A 123 -16.32 5.99 7.35
CA HIS A 123 -16.90 7.32 7.58
C HIS A 123 -17.86 7.73 6.46
N ARG A 124 -17.60 7.37 5.19
CA ARG A 124 -18.51 7.64 4.06
C ARG A 124 -19.80 6.82 4.13
N GLU A 125 -19.74 5.60 4.65
CA GLU A 125 -20.93 4.76 4.85
C GLU A 125 -21.78 5.22 6.06
N ARG A 126 -21.15 5.81 7.08
CA ARG A 126 -21.85 6.35 8.26
C ARG A 126 -22.44 7.76 8.05
N HIS A 127 -21.90 8.51 7.09
CA HIS A 127 -22.41 9.82 6.71
C HIS A 127 -22.57 9.90 5.18
N PRO A 128 -23.64 9.30 4.61
CA PRO A 128 -23.99 9.59 3.23
C PRO A 128 -24.20 11.10 3.15
N ALA A 129 -23.50 11.76 2.23
CA ALA A 129 -23.64 13.19 2.01
C ALA A 129 -25.13 13.50 1.81
N SER A 130 -25.73 14.18 2.79
CA SER A 130 -27.07 14.73 2.67
C SER A 130 -27.05 15.62 1.44
N THR A 131 -27.74 15.17 0.41
CA THR A 131 -27.85 15.90 -0.85
C THR A 131 -28.88 17.00 -0.64
N HIS A 132 -28.43 18.24 -0.57
CA HIS A 132 -29.23 19.44 -0.83
C HIS A 132 -28.50 20.27 -1.88
#